data_AF-A0A2N2FC64-F1
#
_entry.id   AF-A0A2N2FC64-F1
#
_cell.length_a   1.000
_cell.length_b   1.000
_cell.length_c   1.000
_cell.angle_alpha   90.00
_cell.angle_beta   90.00
_cell.angle_gamma   90.00
#
_symmetry.space_group_name_H-M   'P 1'
#
loop_
_entity.id
_entity.type
_entity.pdbx_description
1 polymer ?
#
loop_
_entity_poly.entity_id
_entity_poly.type
_entity_poly.pdbx_seq_one_letter_code
_entity_poly.pdbx_strand_id
1 'polypeptide(L)'
;MQYEKLFSEGRIGSVTLKNRVVMPPMEVGMANPDGTPSEQLIAYYEERARNGLGLLITGITRVNGRHGAALPRQLAMTSDR
;
A
#
# COMPACT_ATOMS: atom_id res chain seq x y z
N MET A 1 -17.69 7.40 23.05
CA MET A 1 -16.71 6.32 22.78
C MET A 1 -15.32 6.93 22.69
N GLN A 2 -14.27 6.22 23.11
CA GLN A 2 -12.90 6.71 22.97
C GLN A 2 -12.56 6.88 21.47
N TYR A 3 -11.98 8.01 21.08
CA TYR A 3 -11.54 8.33 19.71
C TYR A 3 -12.64 8.41 18.63
N GLU A 4 -13.80 8.98 18.94
CA GLU A 4 -14.92 9.13 17.99
C GLU A 4 -14.51 9.71 16.63
N LYS A 5 -13.68 10.76 16.60
CA LYS A 5 -13.21 11.35 15.34
C LYS A 5 -12.36 10.40 14.52
N LEU A 6 -11.50 9.60 15.15
CA LEU A 6 -10.62 8.65 14.45
C LEU A 6 -11.42 7.57 13.73
N PHE A 7 -12.47 7.06 14.38
CA PHE A 7 -13.31 5.97 13.87
C PHE A 7 -14.54 6.45 13.08
N SER A 8 -14.77 7.76 12.98
CA SER A 8 -15.77 8.35 12.09
C SER A 8 -15.36 8.29 10.63
N GLU A 9 -16.33 8.27 9.72
CA GLU A 9 -16.08 8.33 8.28
C GLU A 9 -15.27 9.57 7.87
N GLY A 10 -14.46 9.40 6.83
CA GLY A 10 -13.67 10.46 6.19
C GLY A 10 -13.86 10.43 4.68
N ARG A 11 -13.37 11.46 3.99
CA ARG A 11 -13.45 11.55 2.53
C ARG A 11 -12.17 12.11 1.94
N ILE A 12 -11.68 11.50 0.86
CA ILE A 12 -10.55 11.97 0.05
C ILE A 12 -11.05 12.06 -1.40
N GLY A 13 -11.20 13.28 -1.92
CA GLY A 13 -11.84 13.48 -3.23
C GLY A 13 -13.26 12.88 -3.26
N SER A 14 -13.52 11.97 -4.19
CA SER A 14 -14.79 11.23 -4.30
C SER A 14 -14.84 9.94 -3.47
N VAL A 15 -13.75 9.54 -2.80
CA VAL A 15 -13.67 8.27 -2.07
C VAL A 15 -14.05 8.48 -0.60
N THR A 16 -15.09 7.77 -0.15
CA THR A 16 -15.47 7.70 1.27
C THR A 16 -14.69 6.58 1.96
N LEU A 17 -14.09 6.90 3.10
CA LEU A 17 -13.35 5.98 3.95
C LEU A 17 -14.18 5.66 5.20
N LYS A 18 -14.27 4.38 5.57
CA LYS A 18 -15.01 3.91 6.76
C LYS A 18 -14.47 4.46 8.09
N ASN A 19 -13.22 4.90 8.12
CA ASN A 19 -12.58 5.57 9.25
C ASN A 19 -11.35 6.36 8.80
N ARG A 20 -10.67 7.04 9.72
CA ARG A 20 -9.49 7.88 9.48
C ARG A 20 -8.16 7.19 9.78
N VAL A 21 -8.16 5.85 9.88
CA VAL A 21 -6.95 5.06 10.10
C VAL A 21 -6.29 4.77 8.75
N VAL A 22 -5.09 5.30 8.57
CA VAL A 22 -4.32 5.16 7.33
C VAL A 22 -3.04 4.39 7.63
N MET A 23 -2.77 3.35 6.83
CA MET A 23 -1.45 2.75 6.79
C MET A 23 -0.57 3.56 5.82
N PRO A 24 0.56 4.13 6.29
CA PRO A 24 1.46 4.90 5.43
C PRO A 24 2.18 4.00 4.41
N PRO A 25 2.75 4.59 3.34
CA PRO A 25 3.58 3.83 2.40
C PRO A 25 4.80 3.25 3.12
N MET A 26 4.98 1.93 3.05
CA MET A 26 6.12 1.22 3.63
C MET A 26 6.71 0.28 2.58
N GLU A 27 7.98 0.47 2.26
CA GLU A 27 8.75 -0.50 1.48
C GLU A 27 9.16 -1.66 2.38
N VAL A 28 8.87 -2.88 1.95
CA VAL A 28 9.02 -4.09 2.78
C VAL A 28 9.92 -5.14 2.13
N GLY A 29 10.45 -4.89 0.92
CA GLY A 29 11.38 -5.80 0.24
C GLY A 29 10.75 -7.14 -0.13
N MET A 30 9.42 -7.19 -0.27
CA MET A 30 8.68 -8.43 -0.52
C MET A 30 8.26 -8.61 -1.97
N ALA A 31 8.48 -7.66 -2.88
CA ALA A 31 8.18 -7.89 -4.30
C ALA A 31 9.04 -9.02 -4.88
N ASN A 32 8.68 -9.52 -6.05
CA ASN A 32 9.55 -10.40 -6.81
C ASN A 32 10.81 -9.64 -7.27
N PRO A 33 11.91 -10.32 -7.62
CA PRO A 33 13.13 -9.66 -8.10
C PRO A 33 12.91 -8.72 -9.30
N ASP A 34 11.90 -8.99 -10.12
CA ASP A 34 11.52 -8.19 -11.28
C ASP A 34 10.61 -6.99 -10.95
N GLY A 35 10.18 -6.86 -9.69
CA GLY A 35 9.31 -5.81 -9.18
C GLY A 35 7.81 -6.11 -9.26
N THR A 36 7.40 -7.27 -9.74
CA THR A 36 5.99 -7.70 -9.69
C THR A 36 5.57 -8.03 -8.25
N PRO A 37 4.27 -7.91 -7.91
CA PRO A 37 3.78 -8.35 -6.61
C PRO A 37 4.06 -9.85 -6.40
N SER A 38 4.65 -10.20 -5.26
CA SER A 38 4.78 -11.60 -4.86
C SER A 38 3.58 -12.03 -4.00
N GLU A 39 3.35 -13.33 -3.89
CA GLU A 39 2.37 -13.90 -2.95
C GLU A 39 2.58 -13.42 -1.51
N GLN A 40 3.83 -13.27 -1.08
CA GLN A 40 4.16 -12.77 0.25
C GLN A 40 3.71 -11.31 0.43
N LEU A 41 3.91 -10.46 -0.58
CA LEU A 41 3.50 -9.05 -0.54
C LEU A 41 1.97 -8.92 -0.57
N ILE A 42 1.31 -9.76 -1.37
CA ILE A 42 -0.15 -9.82 -1.44
C ILE A 42 -0.71 -10.20 -0.07
N ALA A 43 -0.27 -11.32 0.51
CA ALA A 43 -0.68 -11.75 1.85
C ALA A 43 -0.41 -10.67 2.93
N TYR A 44 0.74 -9.99 2.86
CA TYR A 44 1.07 -8.89 3.76
C TYR A 44 0.03 -7.76 3.73
N TYR A 45 -0.41 -7.35 2.53
CA TYR A 45 -1.43 -6.30 2.39
C TYR A 45 -2.84 -6.79 2.71
N GLU A 46 -3.19 -8.03 2.34
CA GLU A 46 -4.49 -8.61 2.68
C GLU A 46 -4.74 -8.66 4.18
N GLU A 47 -3.77 -9.14 4.97
CA GLU A 47 -3.86 -9.17 6.43
C GLU A 47 -4.15 -7.78 7.01
N ARG A 48 -3.52 -6.73 6.46
CA ARG A 48 -3.72 -5.34 6.92
C ARG A 48 -5.07 -4.78 6.48
N ALA A 49 -5.49 -5.07 5.26
CA ALA A 49 -6.79 -4.66 4.73
C ALA A 49 -7.96 -5.26 5.54
N ARG A 50 -7.84 -6.53 5.97
CA ARG A 50 -8.86 -7.22 6.80
C ARG A 50 -9.02 -6.58 8.19
N ASN A 51 -7.97 -5.96 8.74
CA ASN A 51 -7.94 -5.44 10.11
C ASN A 51 -8.44 -3.99 10.28
N GLY A 52 -9.43 -3.58 9.48
CA GLY A 52 -10.19 -2.35 9.76
C GLY A 52 -9.55 -1.03 9.33
N LEU A 53 -8.47 -1.04 8.54
CA LEU A 53 -7.90 0.19 7.95
C LEU A 53 -8.92 0.93 7.07
N GLY A 54 -8.95 2.26 7.15
CA GLY A 54 -9.72 3.11 6.24
C GLY A 54 -9.03 3.25 4.89
N LEU A 55 -7.70 3.40 4.88
CA LEU A 55 -6.87 3.50 3.68
C LEU A 55 -5.54 2.77 3.87
N LEU A 56 -5.07 2.11 2.80
CA LEU A 56 -3.74 1.50 2.71
C LEU A 56 -3.00 2.12 1.54
N ILE A 57 -1.77 2.61 1.77
CA ILE A 57 -0.88 3.11 0.73
C ILE A 57 0.23 2.09 0.53
N THR A 58 0.45 1.64 -0.70
CA THR A 58 1.51 0.69 -1.03
C THR A 58 2.90 1.29 -0.80
N GLY A 59 3.94 0.45 -0.77
CA GLY A 59 5.33 0.90 -0.75
C GLY A 59 5.70 1.71 -2.00
N ILE A 60 6.88 2.33 -1.97
CA ILE A 60 7.38 3.11 -3.10
C ILE A 60 7.41 2.25 -4.38
N THR A 61 6.69 2.68 -5.41
CA THR A 61 6.56 1.90 -6.65
C THR A 61 7.31 2.61 -7.77
N ARG A 62 8.34 1.97 -8.33
CA ARG A 62 9.17 2.60 -9.38
C ARG A 62 8.41 2.68 -10.70
N VAL A 63 8.54 3.80 -11.40
CA VAL A 63 7.99 4.03 -12.75
C VAL A 63 9.07 4.02 -13.84
N ASN A 64 10.34 3.84 -13.45
CA ASN A 64 11.47 3.69 -14.36
C ASN A 64 12.27 2.43 -13.98
N GLY A 65 12.31 1.44 -14.89
CA GLY A 65 12.99 0.17 -14.64
C GLY A 65 14.52 0.22 -14.72
N ARG A 66 15.09 1.30 -15.27
CA ARG A 66 16.55 1.44 -15.49
C ARG A 66 17.25 2.13 -14.33
N HIS A 67 16.64 3.18 -13.78
CA HIS A 67 17.24 4.05 -12.76
C HIS A 67 16.31 4.37 -11.58
N GLY A 68 15.05 3.94 -11.63
CA GLY A 68 14.05 4.31 -10.62
C GLY A 68 14.00 3.40 -9.39
N ALA A 69 14.82 2.35 -9.32
CA ALA A 69 14.88 1.48 -8.15
C ALA A 69 15.71 2.13 -7.04
N ALA A 70 15.11 2.29 -5.87
CA ALA A 70 15.79 2.75 -4.67
C ALA A 70 16.31 1.57 -3.82
N LEU A 71 15.62 0.42 -3.89
CA LEU A 71 15.87 -0.75 -3.06
C LEU A 71 15.69 -2.05 -3.87
N PRO A 72 16.39 -3.16 -3.49
CA PRO A 72 16.09 -4.48 -4.01
C PRO A 72 14.64 -4.88 -3.69
N ARG A 73 14.00 -5.65 -4.58
CA ARG A 73 12.65 -6.19 -4.37
C ARG A 73 11.56 -5.13 -4.03
N GLN A 74 11.74 -3.94 -4.60
CA GLN A 74 10.75 -2.85 -4.65
C GLN A 74 9.71 -3.11 -5.74
N LEU A 75 8.44 -2.74 -5.49
CA LEU A 75 7.37 -2.77 -6.51
C LEU A 75 7.71 -1.93 -7.74
N ALA A 76 7.26 -2.38 -8.91
CA ALA A 76 7.44 -1.70 -10.19
C ALA A 76 6.12 -1.54 -10.95
N MET A 77 5.88 -0.34 -11.46
CA MET A 77 4.82 -0.03 -12.42
C MET A 77 5.48 0.47 -13.72
N THR A 78 6.27 -0.40 -14.35
CA THR A 78 7.11 -0.07 -15.51
C THR A 78 6.72 -0.82 -16.78
N SER A 79 5.72 -1.70 -16.70
CA SER A 79 5.22 -2.54 -17.79
C SER A 79 3.81 -3.04 -17.46
N ASP A 80 3.09 -3.52 -18.47
CA ASP A 80 1.69 -4.00 -18.34
C ASP A 80 1.54 -5.44 -17.82
N ARG A 81 2.65 -6.18 -17.69
CA ARG A 81 2.65 -7.53 -17.07
C ARG A 81 2.30 -7.44 -15.58
#